data_AF-A0A7S0JRP3-F1
#
_entry.id   AF-A0A7S0JRP3-F1
#
_cell.length_a   1.000
_cell.length_b   1.000
_cell.length_c   1.000
_cell.angle_alpha   90.00
_cell.angle_beta   90.00
_cell.angle_gamma   90.00
#
_symmetry.space_group_name_H-M   'P 1'
#
loop_
_entity.id
_entity.type
_entity.pdbx_description
1 polymer ?
#
loop_
_entity_poly.entity_id
_entity_poly.type
_entity_poly.pdbx_seq_one_letter_code
_entity_poly.pdbx_strand_id
1 'polypeptide(L)'
;QGTIYPDVVESGGTKTKKATTIKSHHNVGGLPEQLGLKLLEPLRELFKDEVRALGVALGLPPEMVYRHPFPGPGLGVRILGEVKKTYADLLRRADAIFIE
;
A
#
# COMPACT_ATOMS: atom_id res chain seq x y z
N GLN A 1 -6.92 8.97 1.85
CA GLN A 1 -5.99 7.88 1.47
C GLN A 1 -4.65 8.13 2.14
N GLY A 2 -3.87 7.07 2.40
CA GLY A 2 -2.54 7.14 3.02
C GLY A 2 -1.41 7.36 2.02
N THR A 3 -1.70 8.04 0.90
CA THR A 3 -0.75 8.33 -0.19
C THR A 3 0.47 9.07 0.36
N ILE A 4 1.67 8.58 0.04
CA ILE A 4 2.95 9.19 0.41
C ILE A 4 3.66 9.77 -0.81
N TYR A 5 4.71 10.55 -0.59
CA TYR A 5 5.42 11.25 -1.67
C TYR A 5 5.88 10.34 -2.82
N PRO A 6 6.44 9.13 -2.58
CA PRO A 6 6.73 8.18 -3.66
C PRO A 6 5.53 7.86 -4.56
N ASP A 7 4.33 7.70 -4.00
CA ASP A 7 3.11 7.38 -4.76
C ASP A 7 2.70 8.54 -5.69
N VAL A 8 2.93 9.78 -5.25
CA VAL A 8 2.67 10.99 -6.05
C VAL A 8 3.62 11.09 -7.24
N VAL A 9 4.89 10.72 -7.05
CA VAL A 9 5.89 10.69 -8.12
C VAL A 9 5.57 9.58 -9.13
N GLU A 10 5.21 8.37 -8.67
CA GLU A 10 4.86 7.24 -9.54
C GLU A 10 3.60 7.49 -10.39
N SER A 11 2.67 8.27 -9.86
CA SER A 11 1.40 8.61 -10.52
C SER A 11 1.48 9.85 -11.44
N GLY A 12 2.65 10.49 -11.55
CA GLY A 12 2.86 11.64 -12.44
C GLY A 12 2.34 12.97 -11.90
N GLY A 13 2.08 13.08 -10.59
CA GLY A 13 1.45 14.25 -9.96
C GLY A 13 2.38 15.45 -9.68
N THR A 14 3.61 15.48 -10.20
CA THR A 14 4.54 16.59 -9.96
C THR A 14 4.25 17.77 -10.89
N LYS A 15 4.35 19.01 -10.36
CA LYS A 15 4.18 20.27 -11.12
C LYS A 15 5.16 20.43 -12.30
N THR A 16 6.16 19.56 -12.40
CA THR A 16 7.14 19.48 -13.48
C THR A 16 6.70 18.41 -14.49
N LYS A 17 6.36 18.84 -15.71
CA LYS A 17 5.85 18.05 -16.86
C LYS A 17 6.80 16.95 -17.41
N LYS A 18 7.55 16.24 -16.57
CA LYS A 18 8.52 15.20 -16.98
C LYS A 18 8.25 13.81 -16.37
N ALA A 19 7.25 13.66 -15.51
CA ALA A 19 6.90 12.35 -14.96
C ALA A 19 5.93 11.63 -15.92
N THR A 20 6.45 10.67 -16.68
CA THR A 20 5.61 9.69 -17.39
C THR A 20 4.80 8.93 -16.35
N THR A 21 3.49 8.81 -16.54
CA THR A 21 2.62 8.05 -15.64
C THR A 21 3.03 6.58 -15.67
N ILE A 22 3.67 6.09 -14.61
CA ILE A 22 4.19 4.71 -14.56
C ILE A 22 3.10 3.75 -14.09
N LYS A 23 2.12 4.21 -13.30
CA LYS A 23 0.99 3.39 -12.83
C LYS A 23 -0.31 4.20 -12.83
N SER A 24 -1.40 3.57 -13.30
CA SER A 24 -2.75 4.05 -12.99
C SER A 24 -2.95 3.92 -11.48
N HIS A 25 -3.63 4.89 -10.87
CA HIS A 25 -3.91 4.90 -9.44
C HIS A 25 -4.51 3.55 -9.03
N HIS A 26 -3.76 2.80 -8.21
CA HIS A 26 -4.27 1.58 -7.60
C HIS A 26 -5.46 1.97 -6.71
N ASN A 27 -6.53 1.17 -6.78
CA ASN A 27 -7.75 1.18 -5.92
C ASN A 27 -9.08 1.66 -6.53
N VAL A 28 -9.26 1.69 -7.86
CA VAL A 28 -10.56 2.06 -8.48
C VAL A 28 -11.14 0.98 -9.40
N GLY A 29 -10.90 -0.30 -9.11
CA GLY A 29 -11.63 -1.39 -9.76
C GLY A 29 -12.98 -1.61 -9.08
N GLY A 30 -14.11 -1.36 -9.76
CA GLY A 30 -15.46 -1.71 -9.28
C GLY A 30 -16.18 -0.65 -8.45
N LEU A 31 -15.65 0.58 -8.37
CA LEU A 31 -16.36 1.71 -7.76
C LEU A 31 -17.17 2.44 -8.86
N PRO A 32 -18.33 3.04 -8.51
CA PRO A 32 -19.06 3.92 -9.42
C PRO A 32 -18.15 5.01 -10.01
N GLU A 33 -18.44 5.44 -11.23
CA GLU A 33 -17.65 6.44 -11.97
C GLU A 33 -17.42 7.73 -11.14
N GLN A 34 -18.38 8.05 -10.25
CA GLN A 34 -18.20 9.04 -9.19
C GLN A 34 -18.75 8.52 -7.87
N LEU A 35 -17.91 8.54 -6.84
CA LEU A 35 -18.30 8.24 -5.46
C LEU A 35 -18.81 9.46 -4.69
N GLY A 36 -18.77 10.66 -5.29
CA GLY A 36 -19.15 11.92 -4.63
C GLY A 36 -18.25 12.30 -3.44
N LEU A 37 -17.08 11.67 -3.30
CA LEU A 37 -16.15 11.89 -2.19
C LEU A 37 -15.06 12.89 -2.57
N LYS A 38 -14.70 13.76 -1.63
CA LYS A 38 -13.51 14.61 -1.74
C LYS A 38 -12.28 13.83 -1.27
N LEU A 39 -11.25 13.77 -2.12
CA LEU A 39 -9.99 13.12 -1.79
C LEU A 39 -9.23 13.90 -0.70
N LEU A 40 -8.78 13.20 0.34
CA LEU A 40 -7.95 13.72 1.42
C LEU A 40 -6.69 12.86 1.57
N GLU A 41 -5.52 13.44 1.39
CA GLU A 41 -4.21 12.76 1.37
C GLU A 41 -3.20 13.52 2.23
N PRO A 42 -3.29 13.40 3.57
CA PRO A 42 -2.52 14.26 4.48
C PRO A 42 -1.02 13.92 4.51
N LEU A 43 -0.61 12.74 4.02
CA LEU A 43 0.78 12.26 4.06
C LEU A 43 1.51 12.44 2.72
N ARG A 44 0.88 13.08 1.73
CA ARG A 44 1.34 13.12 0.32
C ARG A 44 2.70 13.78 0.10
N GLU A 45 3.21 14.53 1.08
CA GLU A 45 4.51 15.22 1.01
C GLU A 45 5.60 14.51 1.82
N LEU A 46 5.27 13.39 2.49
CA LEU A 46 6.17 12.67 3.37
C LEU A 46 6.74 11.41 2.71
N PHE A 47 7.98 11.07 3.02
CA PHE A 47 8.58 9.77 2.75
C PHE A 47 8.23 8.74 3.82
N LYS A 48 8.54 7.47 3.54
CA LYS A 48 8.15 6.33 4.39
C LYS A 48 8.76 6.38 5.79
N ASP A 49 10.01 6.80 5.90
CA ASP A 49 10.71 7.02 7.16
C ASP A 49 10.08 8.16 7.99
N GLU A 50 9.70 9.26 7.34
CA GLU A 50 8.98 10.37 7.99
C GLU A 50 7.60 9.95 8.49
N VAL A 51 6.85 9.17 7.70
CA VAL A 51 5.57 8.59 8.14
C VAL A 51 5.76 7.64 9.32
N ARG A 52 6.86 6.86 9.35
CA ARG A 52 7.18 6.01 10.50
C ARG A 52 7.48 6.83 11.75
N ALA A 53 8.31 7.86 11.64
CA ALA A 53 8.62 8.77 12.74
C ALA A 53 7.36 9.45 13.29
N LEU A 54 6.46 9.90 12.40
CA LEU A 54 5.15 10.43 12.77
C LEU A 54 4.30 9.40 13.52
N GLY A 55 4.27 8.14 13.06
CA GLY A 55 3.57 7.06 13.74
C GLY A 55 4.04 6.84 15.17
N VAL A 56 5.35 6.81 15.39
CA VAL A 56 5.95 6.68 16.73
C VAL A 56 5.61 7.90 17.61
N ALA A 57 5.71 9.11 17.06
CA ALA A 57 5.37 10.34 17.78
C ALA A 57 3.88 10.41 18.19
N LEU A 58 3.00 9.79 17.40
CA LEU A 58 1.57 9.65 17.70
C LEU A 58 1.26 8.50 18.69
N GLY A 59 2.28 7.77 19.17
CA GLY A 59 2.11 6.69 20.15
C GLY A 59 1.71 5.34 19.54
N LEU A 60 1.90 5.16 18.23
CA LEU A 60 1.67 3.84 17.62
C LEU A 60 2.74 2.84 18.09
N PRO A 61 2.37 1.57 18.34
CA PRO A 61 3.33 0.56 18.77
C PRO A 61 4.45 0.38 17.74
N PRO A 62 5.74 0.42 18.15
CA PRO A 62 6.87 0.29 17.22
C PRO A 62 6.81 -0.97 16.35
N GLU A 63 6.38 -2.10 16.91
CA GLU A 63 6.21 -3.36 16.20
C GLU A 63 5.24 -3.25 15.02
N MET A 64 4.22 -2.38 15.12
CA MET A 64 3.29 -2.11 14.04
C MET A 64 3.91 -1.16 13.00
N VAL A 65 4.61 -0.12 13.44
CA VAL A 65 5.22 0.90 12.55
C VAL A 65 6.33 0.30 11.70
N TYR A 66 7.14 -0.57 12.30
CA TYR A 66 8.34 -1.12 11.67
C TYR A 66 8.10 -2.46 10.95
N ARG A 67 6.89 -3.03 11.03
CA ARG A 67 6.53 -4.26 10.30
C ARG A 67 6.84 -4.15 8.81
N HIS A 68 7.13 -5.29 8.19
CA HIS A 68 7.35 -5.36 6.75
C HIS A 68 6.10 -4.91 5.98
N PRO A 69 6.25 -4.12 4.90
CA PRO A 69 5.14 -3.81 4.01
C PRO A 69 4.50 -5.08 3.48
N PHE A 70 3.19 -5.07 3.34
CA PHE A 70 2.43 -6.16 2.77
C PHE A 70 1.66 -5.66 1.54
N PRO A 71 1.69 -6.37 0.40
CA PRO A 71 1.11 -5.88 -0.84
C PRO A 71 -0.42 -5.85 -0.77
N GLY A 72 -1.05 -4.92 -1.50
CA GLY A 72 -2.53 -4.79 -1.55
C GLY A 72 -3.26 -6.09 -1.97
N PRO A 73 -2.82 -6.81 -3.01
CA PRO A 73 -3.35 -8.14 -3.36
C PRO A 73 -3.07 -9.26 -2.34
N GLY A 74 -2.28 -8.98 -1.30
CA GLY A 74 -1.94 -9.90 -0.22
C GLY A 74 -1.22 -11.17 -0.66
N LEU A 75 -1.62 -12.31 -0.09
CA LEU A 75 -1.05 -13.62 -0.44
C LEU A 75 -1.39 -14.08 -1.86
N GLY A 76 -2.38 -13.45 -2.52
CA GLY A 76 -2.80 -13.82 -3.87
C GLY A 76 -1.65 -13.72 -4.89
N VAL A 77 -0.82 -12.67 -4.80
CA VAL A 77 0.36 -12.50 -5.67
C VAL A 77 1.51 -13.46 -5.34
N ARG A 78 1.40 -14.23 -4.25
CA ARG A 78 2.39 -15.22 -3.83
C ARG A 78 1.95 -16.66 -4.16
N ILE A 79 0.74 -16.87 -4.67
CA ILE A 79 0.24 -18.17 -5.13
C ILE A 79 0.47 -18.24 -6.64
N LEU A 80 1.36 -19.14 -7.07
CA LEU A 80 1.63 -19.34 -8.49
C LEU A 80 0.48 -20.16 -9.12
N GLY A 81 -0.36 -19.48 -9.91
CA GLY A 81 -1.52 -20.07 -10.57
C GLY A 81 -2.85 -19.63 -9.97
N GLU A 82 -3.88 -20.45 -10.13
CA GLU A 82 -5.23 -20.15 -9.65
C GLU A 82 -5.26 -20.04 -8.12
N VAL A 83 -5.80 -18.93 -7.61
CA VAL A 83 -5.93 -18.68 -6.17
C VAL A 83 -7.05 -19.53 -5.58
N LYS A 84 -6.69 -20.59 -4.86
CA LYS A 84 -7.62 -21.48 -4.13
C LYS A 84 -7.49 -21.31 -2.63
N LYS A 85 -8.61 -21.48 -1.91
CA LYS A 85 -8.64 -21.42 -0.43
C LYS A 85 -7.61 -22.37 0.20
N THR A 86 -7.53 -23.60 -0.29
CA THR A 86 -6.58 -24.62 0.20
C THR A 86 -5.12 -24.20 0.06
N TYR A 87 -4.77 -23.52 -1.04
CA TYR A 87 -3.41 -23.00 -1.27
C TYR A 87 -3.13 -21.82 -0.35
N ALA A 88 -4.10 -20.92 -0.17
CA ALA A 88 -3.98 -19.80 0.75
C ALA A 88 -3.86 -20.25 2.22
N ASP A 89 -4.58 -21.31 2.64
CA ASP A 89 -4.48 -21.90 3.97
C ASP A 89 -3.09 -22.51 4.22
N LEU A 90 -2.53 -23.22 3.24
CA LEU A 90 -1.18 -23.76 3.32
C LEU A 90 -0.13 -22.64 3.39
N LEU A 91 -0.22 -21.66 2.50
CA LEU A 91 0.71 -20.54 2.44
C LEU A 91 0.67 -19.69 3.72
N ARG A 92 -0.50 -19.44 4.31
CA ARG A 92 -0.61 -18.74 5.61
C ARG A 92 0.17 -19.42 6.72
N ARG A 93 0.10 -20.76 6.80
CA ARG A 93 0.84 -21.52 7.82
C ARG A 93 2.34 -21.46 7.58
N ALA A 94 2.77 -21.59 6.33
CA ALA A 94 4.18 -21.49 5.96
C ALA A 94 4.74 -20.07 6.22
N ASP A 95 4.00 -19.02 5.86
CA ASP A 95 4.38 -17.62 6.08
C ASP A 95 4.48 -17.30 7.59
N ALA A 96 3.54 -17.80 8.40
CA ALA A 96 3.61 -17.65 9.85
C ALA A 96 4.89 -18.28 10.44
N ILE A 97 5.22 -19.52 10.05
CA ILE A 97 6.45 -20.20 10.50
C ILE A 97 7.72 -19.48 10.02
N PHE A 98 7.68 -18.83 8.85
CA PHE A 98 8.85 -18.13 8.31
C PHE A 98 9.08 -16.76 8.97
N ILE A 99 8.02 -16.11 9.45
CA ILE A 99 8.08 -14.79 10.08
C ILE A 99 8.30 -14.88 11.60
N GLU A 100 7.81 -15.95 12.25
CA GLU A 100 8.10 -16.30 13.66
C GLU A 100 9.55 -16.78 13.84
#